data_AF-A0A7C3HNP8-F1
#
_entry.id   AF-A0A7C3HNP8-F1
#
_cell.length_a   1.000
_cell.length_b   1.000
_cell.length_c   1.000
_cell.angle_alpha   90.00
_cell.angle_beta   90.00
_cell.angle_gamma   90.00
#
_symmetry.space_group_name_H-M   'P 1'
#
loop_
_entity.id
_entity.type
_entity.pdbx_description
1 polymer ?
#
loop_
_entity_poly.entity_id
_entity_poly.type
_entity_poly.pdbx_seq_one_letter_code
_entity_poly.pdbx_strand_id
1 'polypeptide(L)'
;MVVEPQPGIQENRVVKLTRREEEVLSLVLEGLSSREVADALFCSKRTVDFHLNRIYNKLQVTNRVQAMRRATLLGLVPLNGRRKKPADDQAG
;
A
#
# COMPACT_ATOMS: atom_id res chain seq x y z
N MET A 1 -6.48 7.65 30.44
CA MET A 1 -5.78 7.26 29.19
C MET A 1 -6.85 7.13 28.13
N VAL A 2 -6.76 7.96 27.10
CA VAL A 2 -7.80 8.16 26.07
C VAL A 2 -8.11 6.83 25.38
N VAL A 3 -9.37 6.40 25.44
CA VAL A 3 -9.88 5.28 24.63
C VAL A 3 -10.46 5.96 23.39
N GLU A 4 -9.73 5.93 22.27
CA GLU A 4 -10.21 6.49 21.00
C GLU A 4 -11.42 5.68 20.48
N PRO A 5 -12.44 6.35 19.89
CA PRO A 5 -13.71 5.72 19.55
C PRO A 5 -13.62 4.77 18.36
N GLN A 6 -14.37 3.67 18.42
CA GLN A 6 -14.62 2.75 17.31
C GLN A 6 -15.69 3.36 16.38
N PRO A 7 -15.50 3.49 15.05
CA PRO A 7 -16.57 3.99 14.18
C PRO A 7 -17.09 2.92 13.22
N GLY A 8 -18.30 2.44 13.51
CA GLY A 8 -19.14 1.63 12.61
C GLY A 8 -19.58 2.36 11.32
N ILE A 9 -19.85 1.53 10.31
CA ILE A 9 -20.67 1.68 9.08
C ILE A 9 -20.48 2.94 8.18
N GLN A 10 -19.78 2.70 7.05
CA GLN A 10 -20.20 2.90 5.64
C GLN A 10 -20.88 4.21 5.14
N GLU A 11 -20.17 5.35 5.05
CA GLU A 11 -20.51 6.44 4.11
C GLU A 11 -19.23 7.13 3.64
N ASN A 12 -18.99 7.18 2.32
CA ASN A 12 -17.92 7.91 1.59
C ASN A 12 -16.67 8.27 2.42
N ARG A 13 -16.04 7.27 3.06
CA ARG A 13 -14.84 7.52 3.87
C ARG A 13 -13.67 7.69 2.93
N VAL A 14 -13.23 8.93 2.76
CA VAL A 14 -11.91 9.22 2.20
C VAL A 14 -10.91 8.43 3.04
N VAL A 15 -10.35 7.36 2.48
CA VAL A 15 -9.39 6.52 3.20
C VAL A 15 -8.14 7.37 3.41
N LYS A 16 -7.94 7.84 4.65
CA LYS A 16 -6.77 8.65 5.01
C LYS A 16 -5.56 7.73 5.21
N LEU A 17 -4.82 7.55 4.14
CA LEU A 17 -3.46 7.03 4.21
C LEU A 17 -2.52 8.15 4.69
N THR A 18 -1.51 7.78 5.44
CA THR A 18 -0.39 8.68 5.73
C THR A 18 0.48 8.78 4.49
N ARG A 19 1.26 9.86 4.37
CA ARG A 19 2.18 10.07 3.24
C ARG A 19 3.03 8.84 2.94
N ARG A 20 3.53 8.17 3.98
CA ARG A 20 4.37 6.98 3.81
C ARG A 20 3.60 5.75 3.31
N GLU A 21 2.34 5.61 3.74
CA GLU A 21 1.46 4.55 3.24
C GLU A 21 1.04 4.81 1.79
N GLU A 22 0.82 6.07 1.40
CA GLU A 22 0.55 6.45 0.01
C GLU A 22 1.74 6.14 -0.89
N GLU A 23 2.97 6.49 -0.47
CA GLU A 23 4.20 6.14 -1.20
C GLU A 23 4.33 4.63 -1.40
N VAL A 24 4.14 3.84 -0.34
CA VAL A 24 4.18 2.37 -0.42
C VAL A 24 3.09 1.85 -1.37
N LEU A 25 1.86 2.34 -1.24
CA LEU A 25 0.74 1.90 -2.08
C LEU A 25 0.95 2.27 -3.55
N SER A 26 1.52 3.43 -3.86
CA SER A 26 1.88 3.86 -5.23
C SER A 26 2.82 2.87 -5.89
N LEU A 27 3.95 2.58 -5.23
CA LEU A 27 4.97 1.68 -5.78
C LEU A 27 4.43 0.26 -5.95
N VAL A 28 3.54 -0.17 -5.03
CA VAL A 28 2.84 -1.45 -5.12
C VAL A 28 1.87 -1.48 -6.31
N LEU A 29 1.16 -0.39 -6.58
CA LEU A 29 0.30 -0.24 -7.76
C LEU A 29 1.08 -0.21 -9.07
N GLU A 30 2.32 0.28 -9.04
CA GLU A 30 3.26 0.23 -10.17
C GLU A 30 3.80 -1.18 -10.44
N GLY A 31 3.52 -2.14 -9.54
CA GLY A 31 3.91 -3.54 -9.68
C GLY A 31 5.18 -3.94 -8.94
N LEU A 32 5.79 -3.04 -8.16
CA LEU A 32 7.02 -3.33 -7.43
C LEU A 32 6.78 -4.31 -6.27
N SER A 33 7.70 -5.26 -6.10
CA SER A 33 7.72 -6.21 -4.98
C SER A 33 8.05 -5.51 -3.66
N SER A 34 7.69 -6.09 -2.50
CA SER A 34 8.02 -5.47 -1.19
C SER A 34 9.52 -5.18 -1.00
N ARG A 35 10.40 -5.97 -1.65
CA ARG A 35 11.86 -5.74 -1.67
C ARG A 35 12.25 -4.53 -2.52
N GLU A 36 11.66 -4.37 -3.70
CA GLU A 36 11.90 -3.22 -4.58
C GLU A 36 11.33 -1.93 -3.99
N VAL A 37 10.17 -2.01 -3.33
CA VAL A 37 9.59 -0.90 -2.57
C VAL A 37 10.51 -0.51 -1.41
N ALA A 38 11.06 -1.50 -0.71
CA ALA A 38 11.99 -1.26 0.39
C ALA A 38 13.26 -0.54 -0.08
N ASP A 39 13.81 -0.96 -1.21
CA ASP A 39 14.95 -0.32 -1.86
C ASP A 39 14.64 1.12 -2.28
N ALA A 40 13.53 1.33 -3.00
CA ALA A 40 13.08 2.65 -3.45
C ALA A 40 12.80 3.63 -2.30
N LEU A 41 12.40 3.11 -1.14
CA LEU A 41 12.07 3.89 0.05
C LEU A 41 13.20 3.93 1.08
N PHE A 42 14.36 3.34 0.78
CA PHE A 42 15.51 3.23 1.69
C PHE A 42 15.12 2.67 3.07
N CYS A 43 14.30 1.62 3.09
CA CYS A 43 13.85 0.96 4.32
C CYS A 43 13.96 -0.57 4.22
N SER A 44 13.61 -1.28 5.28
CA SER A 44 13.63 -2.75 5.28
C SER A 44 12.34 -3.32 4.67
N LYS A 45 12.42 -4.52 4.07
CA LYS A 45 11.23 -5.26 3.62
C LYS A 45 10.19 -5.40 4.73
N ARG A 46 10.63 -5.66 5.97
CA ARG A 46 9.76 -5.77 7.15
C ARG A 46 9.01 -4.48 7.46
N THR A 47 9.64 -3.32 7.24
CA THR A 47 9.01 -2.00 7.37
C THR A 47 7.93 -1.81 6.30
N VAL A 48 8.20 -2.22 5.05
CA VAL A 48 7.20 -2.20 3.98
C VAL A 48 6.02 -3.11 4.29
N ASP A 49 6.26 -4.34 4.74
CA ASP A 49 5.20 -5.28 5.10
C ASP A 49 4.33 -4.75 6.26
N PHE A 50 4.93 -4.05 7.22
CA PHE A 50 4.20 -3.36 8.28
C PHE A 50 3.29 -2.25 7.74
N HIS A 51 3.79 -1.40 6.83
CA HIS A 51 2.97 -0.38 6.18
C HIS A 51 1.86 -0.99 5.33
N LEU A 52 2.15 -2.05 4.58
CA LEU A 52 1.16 -2.81 3.80
C LEU A 52 0.04 -3.36 4.69
N ASN A 53 0.38 -3.91 5.85
CA ASN A 53 -0.63 -4.44 6.76
C ASN A 53 -1.57 -3.32 7.28
N ARG A 54 -1.02 -2.14 7.58
CA ARG A 54 -1.84 -0.96 7.96
C ARG A 54 -2.71 -0.49 6.80
N ILE A 55 -2.16 -0.42 5.60
CA ILE A 55 -2.90 -0.08 4.37
C ILE A 55 -4.05 -1.05 4.15
N TYR A 56 -3.80 -2.36 4.28
CA TYR A 56 -4.81 -3.40 4.11
C TYR A 56 -5.94 -3.26 5.12
N ASN A 57 -5.60 -2.97 6.38
CA ASN A 57 -6.58 -2.73 7.43
C ASN A 57 -7.43 -1.48 7.13
N LYS A 58 -6.80 -0.39 6.70
CA LYS A 58 -7.49 0.87 6.33
C LYS A 58 -8.38 0.72 5.09
N LEU A 59 -7.93 -0.03 4.08
CA LEU A 59 -8.69 -0.31 2.86
C LEU A 59 -9.75 -1.41 3.05
N GLN A 60 -9.72 -2.10 4.18
CA GLN A 60 -10.55 -3.27 4.50
C GLN A 60 -10.39 -4.39 3.46
N VAL A 61 -9.15 -4.73 3.16
CA VAL A 61 -8.77 -5.77 2.20
C VAL A 61 -7.79 -6.75 2.85
N THR A 62 -7.66 -7.95 2.29
CA THR A 62 -6.81 -9.01 2.87
C THR A 62 -5.58 -9.34 2.04
N ASN A 63 -5.49 -8.83 0.81
CA ASN A 63 -4.37 -9.14 -0.07
C ASN A 63 -4.04 -7.98 -1.01
N ARG A 64 -2.83 -8.04 -1.57
CA ARG A 64 -2.28 -7.03 -2.49
C ARG A 64 -3.22 -6.76 -3.67
N VAL A 65 -3.78 -7.80 -4.28
CA VAL A 65 -4.66 -7.66 -5.45
C VAL A 65 -5.93 -6.89 -5.09
N GLN A 66 -6.55 -7.19 -3.95
CA GLN A 66 -7.70 -6.43 -3.47
C GLN A 66 -7.32 -5.00 -3.12
N ALA A 67 -6.16 -4.78 -2.48
CA ALA A 67 -5.66 -3.44 -2.18
C ALA A 67 -5.48 -2.61 -3.46
N MET A 68 -4.87 -3.19 -4.50
CA MET A 68 -4.68 -2.53 -5.78
C MET A 68 -6.05 -2.15 -6.41
N ARG A 69 -6.98 -3.11 -6.49
CA ARG A 69 -8.33 -2.84 -7.03
C ARG A 69 -9.06 -1.77 -6.23
N ARG A 70 -9.02 -1.84 -4.90
CA ARG A 70 -9.69 -0.89 -3.99
C ARG A 70 -9.10 0.51 -4.14
N ALA A 71 -7.78 0.62 -4.23
CA ALA A 71 -7.09 1.88 -4.43
C ALA A 71 -7.42 2.53 -5.79
N THR A 72 -7.47 1.73 -6.86
CA THR A 72 -7.91 2.21 -8.19
C THR A 72 -9.36 2.69 -8.16
N LEU A 73 -10.28 1.93 -7.54
CA LEU A 73 -11.70 2.30 -7.44
C LEU A 73 -11.93 3.59 -6.65
N LEU A 74 -11.13 3.81 -5.62
CA LEU A 74 -11.21 5.00 -4.77
C LEU A 74 -10.42 6.20 -5.32
N GLY A 75 -9.68 6.03 -6.43
CA GLY A 75 -8.85 7.08 -7.01
C GLY A 75 -7.74 7.57 -6.07
N LEU A 76 -7.30 6.74 -5.12
CA LEU A 76 -6.37 7.15 -4.06
C LEU A 76 -4.96 7.44 -4.57
N VAL A 77 -4.56 6.82 -5.69
CA VAL A 77 -3.22 6.99 -6.24
C VAL A 77 -3.29 6.95 -7.77
N PRO A 78 -2.65 7.89 -8.48
CA PRO A 78 -2.51 7.81 -9.92
C PRO A 78 -1.68 6.58 -10.29
N LEU A 79 -2.18 5.76 -11.22
CA LEU A 79 -1.39 4.69 -11.81
C LEU A 79 -0.33 5.32 -12.72
N ASN A 80 0.85 5.63 -12.17
CA ASN A 80 1.98 6.07 -12.96
C ASN A 80 2.47 4.88 -13.80
N GLY A 81 1.91 4.75 -15.02
CA GLY A 81 2.18 3.66 -15.94
C GLY A 81 3.64 3.61 -16.37
N ARG A 82 4.47 2.89 -15.63
CA ARG A 82 5.72 2.30 -16.14
C ARG A 82 5.82 0.87 -15.66
N ARG A 83 5.58 -0.07 -16.59
CA ARG A 83 6.17 -1.42 -16.50
C ARG A 83 7.69 -1.27 -16.48
N LYS A 84 8.32 -1.14 -15.31
CA LYS A 84 9.72 -1.51 -15.22
C LYS A 84 9.74 -3.03 -15.25
N LYS A 85 10.38 -3.59 -16.29
CA LYS A 85 10.63 -5.03 -16.39
C LYS A 85 11.22 -5.53 -15.06
N PRO A 86 10.85 -6.72 -14.59
CA PRO A 86 11.46 -7.29 -13.38
C PRO A 86 12.96 -7.33 -13.61
N ALA A 87 13.72 -6.60 -12.79
CA ALA A 87 15.14 -6.85 -12.66
C ALA A 87 15.25 -8.20 -11.95
N ASP A 88 15.50 -9.21 -12.78
CA ASP A 88 16.09 -10.50 -12.43
C ASP A 88 17.05 -10.36 -11.25
N ASP A 89 16.66 -10.85 -10.07
CA ASP A 89 17.59 -11.26 -9.00
C ASP A 89 16.86 -12.16 -7.99
N GLN A 90 16.55 -13.37 -8.45
CA GLN A 90 16.63 -14.53 -7.56
C GLN A 90 18.13 -14.80 -7.31
N ALA A 91 18.72 -14.15 -6.33
CA ALA A 91 20.02 -14.53 -5.82
C ALA A 91 19.93 -14.80 -4.31
N GLY A 92 20.24 -16.04 -3.93
CA GLY A 92 20.41 -16.52 -2.56
C GLY A 92 19.55 -17.73 -2.24
#